data_AF-A0A0S8A0D0-F1
#
_entry.id   AF-A0A0S8A0D0-F1
#
_cell.length_a   1.000
_cell.length_b   1.000
_cell.length_c   1.000
_cell.angle_alpha   90.00
_cell.angle_beta   90.00
_cell.angle_gamma   90.00
#
_symmetry.space_group_name_H-M   'P 1'
#
loop_
_entity.id
_entity.type
_entity.pdbx_description
1 polymer ?
#
loop_
_entity_poly.entity_id
_entity_poly.type
_entity_poly.pdbx_seq_one_letter_code
_entity_poly.pdbx_strand_id
1 'polypeptide(L)'
;MDSIQFRLFFLVMSIVLCSTAKAAQGSAMNLMYEFQIDQLMEPSEEQLKLEQDGYVFIYDGLKDSDIQLALDKYQDRMGSMMFINVVWTDETGKPLVDPYSGQPVTDDDC
;
A
#
# COMPACT_ATOMS: atom_id res chain seq x y z
N MET A 1 6.03 0.85 -52.32
CA MET A 1 5.83 0.67 -50.86
C MET A 1 6.98 1.37 -50.18
N ASP A 2 6.73 2.57 -49.68
CA ASP A 2 7.77 3.56 -49.38
C ASP A 2 8.33 3.40 -47.97
N SER A 3 9.64 3.56 -47.81
CA SER A 3 10.40 3.41 -46.55
C SER A 3 9.91 4.32 -45.41
N ILE A 4 9.18 5.38 -45.74
CA ILE A 4 8.57 6.33 -44.82
C ILE A 4 7.36 5.71 -44.09
N GLN A 5 6.58 4.87 -44.77
CA GLN A 5 5.43 4.17 -44.18
C GLN A 5 5.88 3.15 -43.13
N PHE A 6 7.02 2.48 -43.37
CA PHE A 6 7.59 1.51 -42.42
C PHE A 6 8.13 2.18 -41.15
N ARG A 7 8.70 3.39 -41.28
CA ARG A 7 9.18 4.19 -40.12
C ARG A 7 8.04 4.78 -39.29
N LEU A 8 6.96 5.25 -39.93
CA LEU A 8 5.76 5.69 -39.22
C LEU A 8 5.09 4.53 -38.47
N PHE A 9 5.01 3.35 -39.10
CA PHE A 9 4.40 2.18 -38.48
C PHE A 9 5.18 1.70 -37.24
N PHE A 10 6.51 1.70 -37.30
CA PHE A 10 7.37 1.39 -36.15
C PHE A 10 7.24 2.41 -35.00
N LEU A 11 7.12 3.71 -35.31
CA LEU A 11 6.99 4.76 -34.29
C LEU A 11 5.63 4.71 -33.58
N VAL A 12 4.54 4.43 -34.31
CA VAL A 12 3.20 4.29 -33.73
C VAL A 12 3.11 3.03 -32.84
N MET A 13 3.79 1.94 -33.23
CA MET A 13 3.82 0.71 -32.43
C MET A 13 4.61 0.86 -31.11
N SER A 14 5.69 1.65 -31.09
CA SER A 14 6.42 1.96 -29.86
C SER A 14 5.63 2.81 -28.86
N ILE A 15 4.73 3.68 -29.32
CA ILE A 15 3.89 4.51 -28.43
C ILE A 15 2.80 3.67 -27.75
N VAL A 16 2.27 2.65 -28.43
CA VAL A 16 1.21 1.77 -27.88
C VAL A 16 1.72 0.87 -26.75
N LEU A 17 3.00 0.45 -26.77
CA LEU A 17 3.57 -0.35 -25.68
C LEU A 17 3.81 0.42 -24.36
N CYS A 18 3.79 1.76 -24.38
CA CYS A 18 4.12 2.56 -23.20
C CYS A 18 2.91 2.79 -22.26
N SER A 19 1.69 2.58 -22.76
CA SER A 19 0.45 2.94 -22.04
C SER A 19 -0.01 1.91 -20.99
N THR A 20 0.57 0.71 -20.94
CA THR A 20 0.13 -0.36 -20.03
C THR A 20 0.80 -0.35 -18.65
N ALA A 21 1.84 0.46 -18.43
CA ALA A 21 2.62 0.45 -17.19
C ALA A 21 1.85 0.95 -15.95
N LYS A 22 0.85 1.84 -16.11
CA LYS A 22 0.16 2.46 -14.97
C LYS A 22 -0.79 1.52 -14.22
N ALA A 23 -1.42 0.56 -14.90
CA ALA A 23 -2.40 -0.33 -14.26
C ALA A 23 -1.75 -1.38 -13.35
N ALA A 24 -0.53 -1.83 -13.68
CA ALA A 24 0.18 -2.83 -12.89
C ALA A 24 0.64 -2.31 -11.51
N GLN A 25 0.98 -1.02 -11.40
CA GLN A 25 1.45 -0.41 -10.15
C GLN A 25 0.35 -0.31 -9.09
N GLY A 26 -0.88 0.05 -9.49
CA GLY A 26 -2.02 0.11 -8.56
C GLY A 26 -2.39 -1.25 -7.98
N SER A 27 -2.25 -2.32 -8.76
CA SER A 27 -2.54 -3.69 -8.31
C SER A 27 -1.52 -4.20 -7.29
N ALA A 28 -0.23 -3.95 -7.51
CA ALA A 28 0.83 -4.39 -6.60
C ALA A 28 0.76 -3.71 -5.22
N MET A 29 0.47 -2.41 -5.19
CA MET A 29 0.27 -1.67 -3.94
C MET A 29 -0.92 -2.19 -3.15
N ASN A 30 -2.01 -2.54 -3.84
CA ASN A 30 -3.22 -3.08 -3.20
C ASN A 30 -2.96 -4.48 -2.61
N LEU A 31 -2.28 -5.36 -3.36
CA LEU A 31 -1.87 -6.69 -2.86
C LEU A 31 -1.00 -6.62 -1.60
N MET A 32 -0.05 -5.67 -1.55
CA MET A 32 0.78 -5.50 -0.36
C MET A 32 -0.03 -5.00 0.83
N TYR A 33 -0.96 -4.08 0.60
CA TYR A 33 -1.89 -3.59 1.61
C TYR A 33 -2.73 -4.73 2.19
N GLU A 34 -3.38 -5.51 1.34
CA GLU A 34 -4.22 -6.65 1.74
C GLU A 34 -3.42 -7.67 2.55
N PHE A 35 -2.22 -8.03 2.10
CA PHE A 35 -1.35 -8.96 2.83
C PHE A 35 -0.99 -8.45 4.25
N GLN A 36 -0.66 -7.17 4.38
CA GLN A 36 -0.35 -6.57 5.68
C GLN A 36 -1.57 -6.56 6.61
N ILE A 37 -2.77 -6.28 6.08
CA ILE A 37 -4.02 -6.34 6.84
C ILE A 37 -4.31 -7.77 7.30
N ASP A 38 -4.17 -8.76 6.43
CA ASP A 38 -4.37 -10.17 6.77
C ASP A 38 -3.41 -10.59 7.89
N GLN A 39 -2.12 -10.23 7.78
CA GLN A 39 -1.13 -10.49 8.83
C GLN A 39 -1.47 -9.80 10.16
N LEU A 40 -1.95 -8.55 10.11
CA LEU A 40 -2.30 -7.78 11.29
C LEU A 40 -3.55 -8.37 11.98
N MET A 41 -4.57 -8.71 11.20
CA MET A 41 -5.90 -9.09 11.65
C MET A 41 -6.05 -10.58 11.94
N GLU A 42 -5.31 -11.44 11.24
CA GLU A 42 -5.37 -12.91 11.31
C GLU A 42 -3.95 -13.50 11.17
N PRO A 43 -3.05 -13.26 12.14
CA PRO A 43 -1.68 -13.76 12.07
C PRO A 43 -1.66 -15.30 12.08
N SER A 44 -0.69 -15.87 11.36
CA SER A 44 -0.41 -17.30 11.45
C SER A 44 0.22 -17.67 12.79
N GLU A 45 0.16 -18.95 13.16
CA GLU A 45 0.82 -19.45 14.37
C GLU A 45 2.33 -19.18 14.36
N GLU A 46 2.96 -19.22 13.18
CA GLU A 46 4.38 -18.92 13.01
C GLU A 46 4.68 -17.45 13.30
N GLN A 47 3.82 -16.54 12.82
CA GLN A 47 3.96 -15.11 13.08
C GLN A 47 3.77 -14.79 14.56
N LEU A 48 2.78 -15.39 15.21
CA LEU A 48 2.57 -15.27 16.66
C LEU A 48 3.78 -15.75 17.46
N LYS A 49 4.41 -16.85 17.03
CA LYS A 49 5.63 -17.35 17.67
C LYS A 49 6.79 -16.35 17.51
N LEU A 50 6.96 -15.77 16.33
CA LEU A 50 7.95 -14.72 16.12
C LEU A 50 7.69 -13.50 17.01
N GLU A 51 6.43 -13.06 17.15
CA GLU A 51 6.07 -11.99 18.08
C GLU A 51 6.49 -12.32 19.53
N GLN A 52 6.23 -13.56 19.99
CA GLN A 52 6.62 -14.04 21.33
C GLN A 52 8.14 -14.14 21.52
N ASP A 53 8.86 -14.47 20.44
CA ASP A 53 10.33 -14.51 20.42
C ASP A 53 10.95 -13.09 20.37
N GLY A 54 10.12 -12.04 20.34
CA GLY A 54 10.53 -10.63 20.40
C GLY A 54 10.74 -9.97 19.04
N TYR A 55 10.28 -10.59 17.96
CA TYR A 55 10.29 -9.95 16.64
C TYR A 55 9.22 -8.87 16.57
N VAL A 56 9.57 -7.78 15.89
CA VAL A 56 8.66 -6.67 15.59
C VAL A 56 8.30 -6.71 14.12
N PHE A 57 7.01 -6.69 13.82
CA PHE A 57 6.48 -6.54 12.46
C PHE A 57 6.30 -5.06 12.14
N ILE A 58 6.80 -4.64 10.97
CA ILE A 58 6.65 -3.27 10.47
C ILE A 58 5.55 -3.29 9.42
N TYR A 59 4.54 -2.47 9.64
CA TYR A 59 3.45 -2.24 8.72
C TYR A 59 3.59 -0.86 8.11
N ASP A 60 3.55 -0.78 6.78
CA ASP A 60 3.80 0.44 6.01
C ASP A 60 2.55 0.87 5.23
N GLY A 61 2.18 2.14 5.36
CA GLY A 61 1.10 2.73 4.57
C GLY A 61 -0.31 2.26 4.93
N LEU A 62 -0.50 1.69 6.12
CA LEU A 62 -1.83 1.31 6.61
C LEU A 62 -2.64 2.53 7.02
N LYS A 63 -3.96 2.42 6.91
CA LYS A 63 -4.88 3.45 7.41
C LYS A 63 -4.93 3.44 8.93
N ASP A 64 -4.96 4.62 9.52
CA ASP A 64 -5.21 4.83 10.95
C ASP A 64 -6.48 4.09 11.43
N SER A 65 -7.55 4.08 10.63
CA SER A 65 -8.80 3.38 10.95
C SER A 65 -8.61 1.86 11.11
N ASP A 66 -7.80 1.25 10.26
CA ASP A 66 -7.56 -0.20 10.27
C ASP A 66 -6.60 -0.57 11.39
N ILE A 67 -5.60 0.28 11.65
CA ILE A 67 -4.71 0.15 12.81
C ILE A 67 -5.54 0.21 14.09
N GLN A 68 -6.42 1.21 14.24
CA GLN A 68 -7.24 1.38 15.43
C GLN A 68 -8.14 0.16 15.68
N LEU A 69 -8.73 -0.40 14.63
CA LEU A 69 -9.49 -1.65 14.72
C LEU A 69 -8.63 -2.82 15.22
N ALA A 70 -7.39 -2.93 14.75
CA ALA A 70 -6.46 -3.97 15.20
C ALA A 70 -6.04 -3.78 16.67
N LEU A 71 -5.79 -2.54 17.10
CA LEU A 71 -5.44 -2.21 18.49
C LEU A 71 -6.60 -2.55 19.44
N ASP A 72 -7.83 -2.23 19.06
CA ASP A 72 -9.03 -2.55 19.83
C ASP A 72 -9.23 -4.07 19.97
N LYS A 73 -8.89 -4.83 18.91
CA LYS A 73 -9.02 -6.29 18.87
C LYS A 73 -7.89 -7.02 19.62
N TYR A 74 -6.67 -6.50 19.58
CA TYR A 74 -5.45 -7.20 20.01
C TYR A 74 -4.55 -6.37 20.94
N GLN A 75 -5.00 -6.18 22.17
CA GLN A 75 -4.27 -5.37 23.16
C GLN A 75 -2.89 -5.95 23.55
N ASP A 76 -2.76 -7.29 23.58
CA ASP A 76 -1.54 -7.96 24.04
C ASP A 76 -0.43 -8.05 22.98
N ARG A 77 -0.72 -7.71 21.71
CA ARG A 77 0.21 -7.84 20.58
C ARG A 77 0.91 -6.54 20.21
N MET A 78 0.47 -5.40 20.77
CA MET A 78 0.93 -4.07 20.36
C MET A 78 2.45 -3.88 20.49
N GLY A 79 3.08 -4.55 21.46
CA GLY A 79 4.53 -4.46 21.68
C GLY A 79 5.39 -5.03 20.55
N SER A 80 4.80 -5.86 19.68
CA SER A 80 5.48 -6.53 18.57
C SER A 80 5.12 -5.90 17.21
N MET A 81 4.54 -4.69 17.21
CA MET A 81 4.08 -4.00 16.00
C MET A 81 4.66 -2.59 15.93
N MET A 82 5.08 -2.19 14.73
CA MET A 82 5.45 -0.82 14.40
C MET A 82 4.71 -0.40 13.13
N PHE A 83 4.11 0.78 13.15
CA PHE A 83 3.37 1.34 12.01
C PHE A 83 4.14 2.56 11.49
N ILE A 84 4.37 2.62 10.18
CA ILE A 84 5.07 3.72 9.50
C ILE A 84 4.25 4.23 8.31
N ASN A 85 4.46 5.48 7.90
CA ASN A 85 3.69 6.15 6.85
C ASN A 85 2.18 5.98 7.02
N VAL A 86 1.69 6.06 8.26
CA VAL A 86 0.27 5.82 8.57
C VAL A 86 -0.59 6.81 7.78
N VAL A 87 -1.57 6.31 7.04
CA VAL A 87 -2.47 7.12 6.22
C VAL A 87 -3.63 7.58 7.08
N TRP A 88 -3.77 8.89 7.26
CA TRP A 88 -4.86 9.46 8.04
C TRP A 88 -6.19 9.37 7.28
N THR A 89 -7.28 9.06 7.99
CA THR A 89 -8.61 8.94 7.39
C THR A 89 -9.64 9.88 8.01
N ASP A 90 -10.71 10.14 7.25
CA ASP A 90 -11.91 10.80 7.76
C ASP A 90 -12.79 9.85 8.58
N GLU A 91 -13.91 10.37 9.11
CA GLU A 91 -14.89 9.58 9.88
C GLU A 91 -15.51 8.40 9.11
N THR A 92 -15.33 8.35 7.78
CA THR A 92 -15.81 7.28 6.90
C THR A 92 -14.72 6.26 6.53
N GLY A 93 -13.49 6.43 7.04
CA GLY A 93 -12.34 5.58 6.73
C GLY A 93 -11.72 5.86 5.36
N LYS A 94 -12.01 7.02 4.75
CA LYS A 94 -11.39 7.43 3.49
C LYS A 94 -10.11 8.22 3.77
N PRO A 95 -9.01 7.96 3.03
CA PRO A 95 -7.78 8.74 3.17
C PRO A 95 -8.04 10.23 3.05
N LEU A 96 -7.54 11.00 4.01
CA LEU A 96 -7.44 12.45 3.90
C LEU A 96 -6.43 12.78 2.81
N VAL A 97 -6.75 13.77 1.98
CA VAL A 97 -5.91 14.18 0.84
C VAL A 97 -5.53 15.63 1.03
N ASP A 98 -4.24 15.93 0.91
CA ASP A 98 -3.75 17.30 0.93
C ASP A 98 -4.28 18.05 -0.33
N PRO A 99 -4.99 19.19 -0.15
CA PRO A 99 -5.55 19.95 -1.26
C PRO A 99 -4.51 20.54 -2.22
N TYR A 100 -3.25 20.67 -1.80
CA TYR A 100 -2.18 21.24 -2.62
C TYR A 100 -1.44 20.18 -3.44
N SER A 101 -1.08 19.05 -2.83
CA SER A 101 -0.34 17.97 -3.52
C SER A 101 -1.25 16.93 -4.17
N GLY A 102 -2.50 16.77 -3.70
CA GLY A 102 -3.38 15.69 -4.10
C GLY A 102 -2.93 14.31 -3.58
N GLN A 103 -1.97 14.27 -2.67
CA GLN A 103 -1.47 13.03 -2.07
C GLN A 103 -2.20 12.72 -0.75
N PRO A 104 -2.30 11.44 -0.37
CA PRO A 104 -2.79 11.07 0.96
C PRO A 104 -1.93 11.72 2.05
N VAL A 105 -2.57 12.25 3.09
CA VAL A 105 -1.87 12.76 4.27
C VAL A 105 -1.35 11.58 5.08
N THR A 106 -0.04 11.54 5.34
CA THR A 106 0.60 10.51 6.16
C THR A 106 1.22 11.09 7.43
N ASP A 107 1.53 10.24 8.40
CA ASP A 107 2.17 10.62 9.66
C ASP A 107 3.55 11.29 9.49
N ASP A 108 4.27 10.96 8.42
CA ASP A 108 5.60 11.51 8.10
C ASP A 108 5.55 12.99 7.63
N ASP A 109 4.36 13.52 7.32
CA ASP A 109 4.16 14.90 6.83
C ASP A 109 3.89 15.92 7.96
N CYS A 110 3.89 15.49 9.23
CA CYS A 110 3.44 16.27 10.40
C CYS A 110 4.58 16.94 11.21
#